data_AF-A0A941E686-F1
#
_entry.id   AF-A0A941E686-F1
#
_cell.length_a   1.000
_cell.length_b   1.000
_cell.length_c   1.000
_cell.angle_alpha   90.00
_cell.angle_beta   90.00
_cell.angle_gamma   90.00
#
_symmetry.space_group_name_H-M   'P 1'
#
loop_
_entity.id
_entity.type
_entity.pdbx_description
1 polymer ?
#
loop_
_entity_poly.entity_id
_entity_poly.type
_entity_poly.pdbx_seq_one_letter_code
_entity_poly.pdbx_strand_id
1 'polypeptide(L)'
;MMSTRKEQVLRIAIAHFCGMIFFASIAQAQTMYRCGSSYQDKPCANGQTGVVIGKIKTNENATADGLKTNQSIDPACKARGEEAKKILWMREGGAQKTDLLAKSESPERDRLINDIYAVRGNSNDIRMNIERNCMEEKLLVRRILATSDPETLNSLQAARSAQNASNMPKNAQKSGSELTTTKTKQDEEPAPKMQLSCPKIKVQMAIVNANLQAGADAASMQEFRRQKQELESELRNCKN
;
A
#
# COMPACT_ATOMS: atom_id res chain seq x y z
N MET A 1 -11.75 30.03 -58.58
CA MET A 1 -11.91 30.26 -57.12
C MET A 1 -13.27 29.78 -56.62
N MET A 2 -13.56 28.46 -56.62
CA MET A 2 -14.84 27.91 -56.11
C MET A 2 -14.68 26.70 -55.17
N SER A 3 -13.45 26.38 -54.75
CA SER A 3 -13.16 25.14 -54.00
C SER A 3 -13.38 25.24 -52.48
N THR A 4 -13.40 26.44 -51.91
CA THR A 4 -13.38 26.64 -50.45
C THR A 4 -14.77 26.60 -49.78
N ARG A 5 -15.86 26.78 -50.53
CA ARG A 5 -17.22 26.79 -49.96
C ARG A 5 -17.74 25.38 -49.65
N LYS A 6 -17.31 24.35 -50.38
CA LYS A 6 -17.78 22.97 -50.18
C LYS A 6 -17.17 22.33 -48.92
N GLU A 7 -15.92 22.65 -48.59
CA GLU A 7 -15.27 22.15 -47.36
C GLU A 7 -15.85 22.77 -46.08
N GLN A 8 -16.27 24.04 -46.13
CA GLN A 8 -16.86 24.73 -44.98
C GLN A 8 -18.23 24.12 -44.59
N VAL A 9 -19.06 23.79 -45.57
CA VAL A 9 -20.40 23.20 -45.32
C VAL A 9 -20.29 21.78 -44.76
N LEU A 10 -19.33 20.99 -45.23
CA LEU A 10 -19.13 19.62 -44.73
C LEU A 10 -18.66 19.59 -43.27
N ARG A 11 -17.81 20.53 -42.85
CA ARG A 11 -17.33 20.63 -41.47
C ARG A 11 -18.42 21.07 -40.50
N ILE A 12 -19.31 21.98 -40.91
CA ILE A 12 -20.44 22.44 -40.09
C ILE A 12 -21.48 21.33 -39.91
N ALA A 13 -21.74 20.53 -40.96
CA ALA A 13 -22.67 19.40 -40.90
C ALA A 13 -22.19 18.29 -39.95
N ILE A 14 -20.88 17.97 -39.94
CA ILE A 14 -20.32 16.95 -39.03
C ILE A 14 -20.39 17.41 -37.56
N ALA A 15 -20.14 18.70 -37.30
CA ALA A 15 -20.23 19.25 -35.94
C ALA A 15 -21.66 19.19 -35.36
N HIS A 16 -22.69 19.38 -36.19
CA HIS A 16 -24.09 19.29 -35.73
C HIS A 16 -24.55 17.84 -35.52
N PHE A 17 -24.07 16.89 -36.34
CA PHE A 17 -24.43 15.48 -36.20
C PHE A 17 -23.82 14.85 -34.93
N CYS A 18 -22.62 15.27 -34.51
CA CYS A 18 -22.03 14.82 -33.24
C CYS A 18 -22.68 15.47 -32.00
N GLY A 19 -23.29 16.65 -32.13
CA GLY A 19 -23.94 17.34 -31.01
C GLY A 19 -25.26 16.72 -30.54
N MET A 20 -26.02 16.08 -31.45
CA MET A 20 -27.34 15.53 -31.11
C MET A 20 -27.32 14.14 -30.45
N ILE A 21 -26.17 13.47 -30.36
CA ILE A 21 -26.07 12.14 -29.72
C ILE A 21 -25.84 12.25 -28.20
N PHE A 22 -25.57 13.44 -27.65
CA PHE A 22 -25.18 13.61 -26.25
C PHE A 22 -26.31 13.86 -25.24
N PHE A 23 -27.59 13.90 -25.64
CA PHE A 23 -28.69 14.29 -24.74
C PHE A 23 -29.59 13.14 -24.23
N ALA A 24 -29.33 11.87 -24.56
CA ALA A 24 -30.31 10.79 -24.35
C ALA A 24 -29.96 9.73 -23.29
N SER A 25 -29.23 10.07 -22.23
CA SER A 25 -29.04 9.12 -21.12
C SER A 25 -28.90 9.79 -19.76
N ILE A 26 -29.98 10.43 -19.33
CA ILE A 26 -30.23 10.62 -17.89
C ILE A 26 -30.80 9.29 -17.38
N ALA A 27 -29.91 8.33 -17.08
CA ALA A 27 -30.30 7.12 -16.39
C ALA A 27 -30.82 7.50 -15.00
N GLN A 28 -32.14 7.64 -14.86
CA GLN A 28 -32.77 7.75 -13.56
C GLN A 28 -32.55 6.41 -12.86
N ALA A 29 -31.59 6.36 -11.94
CA ALA A 29 -31.32 5.18 -11.13
C ALA A 29 -32.60 4.80 -10.37
N GLN A 30 -33.30 3.78 -10.85
CA GLN A 30 -34.49 3.25 -10.20
C GLN A 30 -34.08 2.66 -8.85
N THR A 31 -34.60 3.22 -7.77
CA THR A 31 -34.36 2.70 -6.42
C THR A 31 -35.21 1.46 -6.19
N MET A 32 -34.61 0.28 -6.30
CA MET A 32 -35.26 -0.97 -5.91
C MET A 32 -35.07 -1.25 -4.41
N TYR A 33 -36.15 -1.69 -3.76
CA TYR A 33 -36.17 -2.11 -2.37
C TYR A 33 -36.19 -3.65 -2.32
N ARG A 34 -35.32 -4.25 -1.50
CA ARG A 34 -35.34 -5.68 -1.24
C ARG A 34 -36.20 -5.97 0.00
N CYS A 35 -37.31 -6.68 -0.18
CA CYS A 35 -38.25 -7.08 0.86
C CYS A 35 -38.20 -8.61 0.99
N GLY A 36 -37.36 -9.11 1.89
CA GLY A 36 -37.08 -10.55 2.03
C GLY A 36 -36.38 -11.12 0.77
N SER A 37 -37.05 -12.06 0.09
CA SER A 37 -36.60 -12.67 -1.16
C SER A 37 -37.13 -11.98 -2.43
N SER A 38 -37.99 -10.95 -2.29
CA SER A 38 -38.60 -10.24 -3.41
C SER A 38 -38.02 -8.83 -3.60
N TYR A 39 -38.01 -8.34 -4.85
CA TYR A 39 -37.59 -6.98 -5.21
C TYR A 39 -38.80 -6.17 -5.64
N GLN A 40 -38.94 -4.95 -5.13
CA GLN A 40 -40.08 -4.08 -5.41
C GLN A 40 -39.61 -2.63 -5.59
N ASP A 41 -40.30 -1.87 -6.45
CA ASP A 41 -40.03 -0.44 -6.66
C ASP A 41 -40.65 0.46 -5.57
N LYS A 42 -41.44 -0.13 -4.67
CA LYS A 42 -42.08 0.56 -3.54
C LYS A 42 -41.43 0.11 -2.22
N PRO A 43 -41.39 0.97 -1.19
CA PRO A 43 -40.93 0.59 0.13
C PRO A 43 -41.72 -0.61 0.67
N CYS A 44 -41.05 -1.52 1.38
CA CYS A 44 -41.67 -2.73 1.92
C CYS A 44 -42.85 -2.36 2.83
N ALA A 45 -44.06 -2.80 2.46
CA ALA A 45 -45.22 -2.66 3.32
C ALA A 45 -45.01 -3.49 4.60
N ASN A 46 -45.46 -2.95 5.75
CA ASN A 46 -45.40 -3.56 7.09
C ASN A 46 -44.11 -3.37 7.91
N GLY A 47 -43.34 -2.30 7.67
CA GLY A 47 -42.24 -1.90 8.57
C GLY A 47 -41.02 -2.83 8.53
N GLN A 48 -40.95 -3.75 7.57
CA GLN A 48 -39.74 -4.53 7.33
C GLN A 48 -38.64 -3.61 6.80
N THR A 49 -37.43 -3.74 7.36
CA THR A 49 -36.25 -2.93 7.00
C THR A 49 -35.79 -3.25 5.57
N GLY A 50 -36.43 -2.60 4.59
CA GLY A 50 -36.04 -2.68 3.19
C GLY A 50 -34.65 -2.08 2.97
N VAL A 51 -33.70 -2.90 2.51
CA VAL A 51 -32.39 -2.40 2.06
C VAL A 51 -32.59 -1.81 0.67
N VAL A 52 -32.38 -0.50 0.55
CA VAL A 52 -32.41 0.21 -0.75
C VAL A 52 -31.16 -0.18 -1.50
N ILE A 53 -31.32 -0.85 -2.64
CA ILE A 53 -30.20 -1.14 -3.54
C ILE A 53 -30.19 -0.03 -4.58
N GLY A 54 -29.16 0.82 -4.54
CA GLY A 54 -28.97 1.92 -5.50
C GLY A 54 -28.53 3.25 -4.89
N LYS A 55 -28.74 3.45 -3.58
CA LYS A 55 -27.97 4.43 -2.81
C LYS A 55 -26.91 3.65 -2.07
N ILE A 56 -25.64 4.01 -2.22
CA ILE A 56 -24.56 3.52 -1.37
C ILE A 56 -24.89 4.00 0.04
N LYS A 57 -25.72 3.23 0.76
CA LYS A 57 -25.89 3.38 2.18
C LYS A 57 -24.55 2.97 2.76
N THR A 58 -23.89 3.90 3.42
CA THR A 58 -22.95 3.62 4.51
C THR A 58 -23.67 2.69 5.49
N ASN A 59 -23.61 1.37 5.24
CA ASN A 59 -24.40 0.38 5.93
C ASN A 59 -23.76 0.06 7.29
N GLU A 60 -24.23 0.76 8.31
CA GLU A 60 -24.47 0.16 9.61
C GLU A 60 -25.52 -0.95 9.41
N ASN A 61 -25.24 -2.15 9.92
CA ASN A 61 -26.11 -3.33 9.97
C ASN A 61 -26.16 -4.22 8.71
N ALA A 62 -25.09 -5.00 8.53
CA ALA A 62 -25.17 -6.34 7.95
C ALA A 62 -24.68 -7.34 9.01
N THR A 63 -25.55 -8.26 9.42
CA THR A 63 -25.23 -9.33 10.38
C THR A 63 -25.22 -10.71 9.72
N ALA A 64 -24.31 -11.53 10.25
CA ALA A 64 -24.33 -13.00 10.34
C ALA A 64 -24.06 -13.80 9.05
N ASP A 65 -22.82 -13.73 8.56
CA ASP A 65 -21.85 -14.84 8.55
C ASP A 65 -20.70 -14.50 7.60
N GLY A 66 -19.49 -14.38 8.17
CA GLY A 66 -18.27 -14.05 7.42
C GLY A 66 -17.70 -12.68 7.79
N LEU A 67 -16.92 -12.67 8.87
CA LEU A 67 -16.02 -11.59 9.31
C LEU A 67 -16.64 -10.18 9.41
N LYS A 68 -17.11 -9.87 10.62
CA LYS A 68 -17.25 -8.51 11.14
C LYS A 68 -15.97 -7.70 10.90
N THR A 69 -15.95 -6.87 9.87
CA THR A 69 -15.37 -5.53 9.90
C THR A 69 -15.99 -4.68 8.80
N ASN A 70 -17.23 -4.22 8.99
CA ASN A 70 -17.58 -2.86 8.59
C ASN A 70 -16.87 -1.87 9.53
N GLN A 71 -15.55 -2.05 9.73
CA GLN A 71 -14.74 -0.95 10.21
C GLN A 71 -14.79 0.06 9.08
N SER A 72 -15.34 1.24 9.37
CA SER A 72 -15.20 2.38 8.46
C SER A 72 -13.74 2.46 8.06
N ILE A 73 -13.45 2.10 6.80
CA ILE A 73 -12.08 2.10 6.28
C ILE A 73 -11.58 3.52 6.45
N ASP A 74 -10.42 3.67 7.09
CA ASP A 74 -9.83 4.96 7.31
C ASP A 74 -9.75 5.73 5.98
N PRO A 75 -10.20 7.00 5.92
CA PRO A 75 -10.24 7.76 4.67
C PRO A 75 -8.90 7.81 3.92
N ALA A 76 -7.78 7.81 4.64
CA ALA A 76 -6.45 7.80 4.03
C ALA A 76 -6.13 6.43 3.40
N CYS A 77 -6.54 5.33 4.05
CA CYS A 77 -6.38 3.99 3.47
C CYS A 77 -7.24 3.81 2.22
N LYS A 78 -8.47 4.33 2.24
CA LYS A 78 -9.33 4.36 1.06
C LYS A 78 -8.72 5.20 -0.08
N ALA A 79 -8.15 6.37 0.23
CA ALA A 79 -7.47 7.20 -0.77
C ALA A 79 -6.28 6.46 -1.40
N ARG A 80 -5.47 5.76 -0.59
CA ARG A 80 -4.36 4.91 -1.06
C ARG A 80 -4.85 3.77 -1.95
N GLY A 81 -5.99 3.15 -1.60
CA GLY A 81 -6.65 2.14 -2.43
C GLY A 81 -7.11 2.67 -3.80
N GLU A 82 -7.70 3.87 -3.84
CA GLU A 82 -8.11 4.49 -5.11
C GLU A 82 -6.90 4.96 -5.95
N GLU A 83 -5.81 5.41 -5.32
CA GLU A 83 -4.54 5.67 -6.01
C GLU A 83 -3.95 4.38 -6.61
N ALA A 84 -4.05 3.26 -5.90
CA ALA A 84 -3.60 1.98 -6.40
C ALA A 84 -4.32 1.57 -7.69
N LYS A 85 -5.63 1.80 -7.76
CA LYS A 85 -6.41 1.56 -8.98
C LYS A 85 -5.92 2.40 -10.16
N LYS A 86 -5.60 3.66 -9.94
CA LYS A 86 -5.05 4.54 -11.00
C LYS A 86 -3.73 4.00 -11.53
N ILE A 87 -2.83 3.58 -10.64
CA ILE A 87 -1.54 3.00 -11.04
C ILE A 87 -1.74 1.68 -11.81
N LEU A 88 -2.66 0.83 -11.36
CA LEU A 88 -2.98 -0.40 -12.08
C LEU A 88 -3.55 -0.13 -13.47
N TRP A 89 -4.46 0.83 -13.63
CA TRP A 89 -4.98 1.21 -14.95
C TRP A 89 -3.88 1.74 -15.86
N MET A 90 -2.92 2.50 -15.33
CA MET A 90 -1.74 2.89 -16.12
C MET A 90 -0.91 1.68 -16.55
N ARG A 91 -0.70 0.70 -15.66
CA ARG A 91 -0.02 -0.57 -15.99
C ARG A 91 -0.76 -1.36 -17.07
N GLU A 92 -2.08 -1.46 -16.98
CA GLU A 92 -2.94 -2.12 -17.98
C GLU A 92 -2.92 -1.37 -19.32
N GLY A 93 -2.78 -0.04 -19.29
CA GLY A 93 -2.53 0.80 -20.46
C GLY A 93 -1.09 0.74 -21.00
N GLY A 94 -0.23 -0.13 -20.48
CA GLY A 94 1.13 -0.34 -20.97
C GLY A 94 2.21 0.56 -20.37
N ALA A 95 1.89 1.37 -19.36
CA ALA A 95 2.91 2.11 -18.63
C ALA A 95 3.92 1.14 -17.99
N GLN A 96 5.21 1.45 -18.06
CA GLN A 96 6.25 0.66 -17.43
C GLN A 96 6.49 1.12 -15.98
N LYS A 97 6.93 0.19 -15.14
CA LYS A 97 7.27 0.46 -13.73
C LYS A 97 8.29 1.59 -13.59
N THR A 98 9.33 1.57 -14.42
CA THR A 98 10.43 2.56 -14.42
C THR A 98 9.93 3.97 -14.72
N ASP A 99 8.99 4.10 -15.65
CA ASP A 99 8.45 5.41 -16.05
C ASP A 99 7.58 6.02 -14.95
N LEU A 100 6.84 5.17 -14.24
CA LEU A 100 6.02 5.60 -13.10
C LEU A 100 6.88 5.99 -11.90
N LEU A 101 7.96 5.25 -11.63
CA LEU A 101 8.93 5.60 -10.59
C LEU A 101 9.68 6.90 -10.92
N ALA A 102 10.06 7.12 -12.18
CA ALA A 102 10.73 8.36 -12.60
C ALA A 102 9.83 9.61 -12.45
N LYS A 103 8.51 9.45 -12.48
CA LYS A 103 7.52 10.53 -12.31
C LYS A 103 7.01 10.67 -10.88
N SER A 104 7.45 9.80 -9.98
CA SER A 104 6.99 9.78 -8.61
C SER A 104 7.81 10.77 -7.78
N GLU A 105 7.12 11.65 -7.06
CA GLU A 105 7.74 12.68 -6.21
C GLU A 105 7.86 12.24 -4.75
N SER A 106 7.19 11.14 -4.36
CA SER A 106 7.12 10.70 -2.97
C SER A 106 7.56 9.24 -2.79
N PRO A 107 8.33 8.95 -1.71
CA PRO A 107 8.77 7.59 -1.44
C PRO A 107 7.59 6.66 -1.08
N GLU A 108 6.47 7.21 -0.60
CA GLU A 108 5.26 6.43 -0.35
C GLU A 108 4.61 5.96 -1.65
N ARG A 109 4.58 6.83 -2.67
CA ARG A 109 4.06 6.48 -3.99
C ARG A 109 4.98 5.48 -4.69
N ASP A 110 6.29 5.57 -4.52
CA ASP A 110 7.25 4.57 -5.04
C ASP A 110 6.96 3.18 -4.48
N ARG A 111 6.74 3.08 -3.17
CA ARG A 111 6.36 1.82 -2.52
C ARG A 111 5.05 1.30 -3.08
N LEU A 112 4.04 2.17 -3.22
CA LEU A 112 2.75 1.79 -3.81
C LEU A 112 2.89 1.26 -5.25
N ILE A 113 3.72 1.90 -6.08
CA ILE A 113 4.03 1.42 -7.43
C ILE A 113 4.71 0.04 -7.35
N ASN A 114 5.69 -0.14 -6.48
CA ASN A 114 6.36 -1.43 -6.29
C ASN A 114 5.37 -2.53 -5.88
N ASP A 115 4.51 -2.27 -4.91
CA ASP A 115 3.49 -3.22 -4.40
C ASP A 115 2.54 -3.66 -5.52
N ILE A 116 2.06 -2.72 -6.34
CA ILE A 116 1.13 -3.01 -7.43
C ILE A 116 1.79 -3.81 -8.55
N TYR A 117 3.07 -3.59 -8.82
CA TYR A 117 3.80 -4.39 -9.83
C TYR A 117 4.24 -5.76 -9.30
N ALA A 118 4.39 -5.93 -7.99
CA ALA A 118 4.68 -7.22 -7.36
C ALA A 118 3.46 -8.15 -7.37
N VAL A 119 2.25 -7.59 -7.29
CA VAL A 119 0.99 -8.37 -7.20
C VAL A 119 0.30 -8.46 -8.57
N ARG A 120 -0.16 -9.67 -8.91
CA ARG A 120 -1.06 -9.91 -10.04
C ARG A 120 -2.48 -10.10 -9.51
N GLY A 121 -3.46 -9.53 -10.20
CA GLY A 121 -4.87 -9.63 -9.81
C GLY A 121 -5.73 -8.57 -10.49
N ASN A 122 -7.04 -8.62 -10.22
CA ASN A 122 -7.99 -7.63 -10.70
C ASN A 122 -7.86 -6.33 -9.88
N SER A 123 -8.32 -5.22 -10.46
CA SER A 123 -8.32 -3.88 -9.86
C SER A 123 -8.98 -3.83 -8.48
N ASN A 124 -10.11 -4.54 -8.31
CA ASN A 124 -10.78 -4.57 -7.02
C ASN A 124 -9.99 -5.34 -5.96
N ASP A 125 -9.37 -6.47 -6.32
CA ASP A 125 -8.59 -7.29 -5.39
C ASP A 125 -7.33 -6.56 -4.94
N ILE A 126 -6.65 -5.88 -5.87
CA ILE A 126 -5.49 -5.06 -5.57
C ILE A 126 -5.88 -3.91 -4.62
N ARG A 127 -6.99 -3.20 -4.89
CA ARG A 127 -7.49 -2.16 -3.97
C ARG A 127 -7.74 -2.72 -2.58
N MET A 128 -8.52 -3.80 -2.47
CA MET A 128 -8.86 -4.40 -1.17
C MET A 128 -7.61 -4.84 -0.40
N ASN A 129 -6.62 -5.40 -1.10
CA ASN A 129 -5.35 -5.79 -0.49
C ASN A 129 -4.57 -4.59 0.05
N ILE A 130 -4.46 -3.49 -0.72
CA ILE A 130 -3.78 -2.26 -0.30
C ILE A 130 -4.50 -1.60 0.87
N GLU A 131 -5.82 -1.51 0.83
CA GLU A 131 -6.63 -0.94 1.92
C GLU A 131 -6.46 -1.75 3.21
N ARG A 132 -6.49 -3.07 3.13
CA ARG A 132 -6.24 -3.97 4.27
C ARG A 132 -4.84 -3.76 4.84
N ASN A 133 -3.80 -3.76 3.99
CA ASN A 133 -2.42 -3.58 4.44
C ASN A 133 -2.21 -2.22 5.12
N CYS A 134 -2.83 -1.16 4.59
CA CYS A 134 -2.81 0.16 5.21
C CYS A 134 -3.47 0.16 6.60
N MET A 135 -4.61 -0.52 6.76
CA MET A 135 -5.28 -0.64 8.04
C MET A 135 -4.45 -1.44 9.05
N GLU A 136 -3.85 -2.55 8.63
CA GLU A 136 -2.95 -3.35 9.46
C GLU A 136 -1.72 -2.54 9.91
N GLU A 137 -1.11 -1.78 9.01
CA GLU A 137 0.00 -0.88 9.30
C GLU A 137 -0.40 0.18 10.34
N LYS A 138 -1.57 0.82 10.18
CA LYS A 138 -2.10 1.79 11.15
C LYS A 138 -2.37 1.17 12.51
N LEU A 139 -2.96 -0.03 12.55
CA LEU A 139 -3.23 -0.75 13.80
C LEU A 139 -1.94 -1.14 14.51
N LEU A 140 -0.92 -1.56 13.77
CA LEU A 140 0.40 -1.88 14.30
C LEU A 140 1.07 -0.64 14.87
N VAL A 141 1.08 0.48 14.14
CA VAL A 141 1.63 1.76 14.62
C VAL A 141 0.89 2.22 15.88
N ARG A 142 -0.45 2.15 15.90
CA ARG A 142 -1.24 2.48 17.09
C ARG A 142 -0.90 1.56 18.28
N ARG A 143 -0.75 0.25 18.04
CA ARG A 143 -0.39 -0.70 19.09
C ARG A 143 0.99 -0.39 19.66
N ILE A 144 1.95 -0.08 18.81
CA ILE A 144 3.30 0.32 19.23
C ILE A 144 3.20 1.61 20.05
N LEU A 145 2.57 2.66 19.53
CA LEU A 145 2.36 3.92 20.24
C LEU A 145 1.70 3.72 21.61
N ALA A 146 0.79 2.76 21.74
CA ALA A 146 0.11 2.44 23.00
C ALA A 146 0.93 1.59 23.98
N THR A 147 2.00 0.93 23.52
CA THR A 147 2.81 -0.01 24.32
C THR A 147 4.27 0.41 24.48
N SER A 148 4.73 1.44 23.75
CA SER A 148 6.12 1.82 23.70
C SER A 148 6.41 3.16 24.38
N ASP A 149 7.42 3.18 25.25
CA ASP A 149 8.14 4.40 25.62
C ASP A 149 8.68 5.13 24.36
N PRO A 150 8.77 6.48 24.38
CA PRO A 150 9.07 7.32 23.22
C PRO A 150 10.40 6.97 22.51
N GLU A 151 11.32 6.32 23.19
CA GLU A 151 12.61 5.86 22.64
C GLU A 151 12.45 4.76 21.58
N THR A 152 11.44 3.90 21.73
CA THR A 152 11.16 2.80 20.80
C THR A 152 10.60 3.31 19.47
N LEU A 153 9.82 4.39 19.50
CA LEU A 153 9.26 5.04 18.31
C LEU A 153 10.35 5.65 17.42
N ASN A 154 11.34 6.31 18.02
CA ASN A 154 12.49 6.84 17.29
C ASN A 154 13.31 5.73 16.62
N SER A 155 13.50 4.59 17.29
CA SER A 155 14.22 3.45 16.71
C SER A 155 13.49 2.81 15.53
N LEU A 156 12.15 2.75 15.57
CA LEU A 156 11.32 2.22 14.48
C LEU A 156 11.25 3.17 13.30
N GLN A 157 11.18 4.48 13.56
CA GLN A 157 11.22 5.48 12.51
C GLN A 157 12.59 5.52 11.83
N ALA A 158 13.68 5.34 12.58
CA ALA A 158 15.03 5.16 12.05
C ALA A 158 15.18 3.85 11.25
N ALA A 159 14.63 2.73 11.73
CA ALA A 159 14.63 1.47 10.99
C ALA A 159 13.84 1.57 9.67
N ARG A 160 12.73 2.31 9.67
CA ARG A 160 11.92 2.59 8.48
C ARG A 160 12.67 3.45 7.46
N SER A 161 13.53 4.36 7.92
CA SER A 161 14.43 5.15 7.08
C SER A 161 15.63 4.34 6.57
N ALA A 162 16.15 3.39 7.36
CA ALA A 162 17.23 2.50 6.96
C ALA A 162 16.80 1.48 5.88
N GLN A 163 15.58 0.95 5.98
CA GLN A 163 14.99 0.12 4.92
C GLN A 163 14.77 0.90 3.61
N ASN A 164 14.59 2.22 3.67
CA ASN A 164 14.49 3.07 2.47
C ASN A 164 15.82 3.26 1.75
N ALA A 165 16.95 3.27 2.47
CA ALA A 165 18.27 3.43 1.87
C ALA A 165 18.76 2.14 1.17
N SER A 166 18.21 0.97 1.53
CA SER A 166 18.66 -0.33 1.01
C SER A 166 18.05 -0.73 -0.34
N ASN A 167 17.03 -0.02 -0.84
CA ASN A 167 16.33 -0.35 -2.09
C ASN A 167 16.64 0.62 -3.26
N MET A 168 17.70 1.42 -3.16
CA MET A 168 18.18 2.25 -4.27
C MET A 168 19.00 1.39 -5.25
N PRO A 169 18.65 1.29 -6.54
CA PRO A 169 19.48 0.60 -7.52
C PRO A 169 20.75 1.42 -7.79
N LYS A 170 21.91 0.88 -7.39
CA LYS A 170 23.22 1.36 -7.84
C LYS A 170 23.43 0.96 -9.29
N ASN A 171 23.30 1.94 -10.20
CA ASN A 171 23.83 1.89 -11.55
C ASN A 171 24.22 3.33 -11.92
N ALA A 172 25.36 3.70 -12.49
CA ALA A 172 26.72 3.18 -12.54
C ALA A 172 27.51 4.34 -13.16
N GLN A 173 28.66 4.74 -12.61
CA GLN A 173 29.69 5.36 -13.43
C GLN A 173 31.09 5.11 -12.87
N LYS A 174 31.84 4.33 -13.64
CA LYS A 174 33.31 4.16 -13.62
C LYS A 174 34.01 5.52 -13.58
N SER A 175 35.08 5.64 -12.79
CA SER A 175 36.46 5.75 -13.28
C SER A 175 37.48 5.91 -12.13
N GLY A 176 38.65 5.30 -12.27
CA GLY A 176 39.89 5.56 -11.49
C GLY A 176 39.95 4.86 -10.13
N SER A 177 40.71 3.78 -9.94
CA SER A 177 42.18 3.79 -9.75
C SER A 177 42.60 4.73 -8.63
N GLU A 178 42.79 4.23 -7.41
CA GLU A 178 44.13 4.00 -6.87
C GLU A 178 44.07 3.27 -5.52
N LEU A 179 45.04 2.38 -5.37
CA LEU A 179 45.37 1.63 -4.18
C LEU A 179 45.93 2.61 -3.13
N THR A 180 45.32 2.73 -1.96
CA THR A 180 46.08 3.18 -0.79
C THR A 180 45.57 2.50 0.47
N THR A 181 46.37 1.54 0.90
CA THR A 181 46.41 1.00 2.25
C THR A 181 46.75 2.12 3.23
N THR A 182 45.82 2.47 4.11
CA THR A 182 46.16 3.21 5.33
C THR A 182 45.52 2.52 6.52
N LYS A 183 46.37 1.77 7.22
CA LYS A 183 46.20 1.43 8.64
C LYS A 183 45.96 2.74 9.39
N THR A 184 44.79 2.87 10.01
CA THR A 184 44.63 3.72 11.20
C THR A 184 44.28 2.79 12.35
N LYS A 185 45.29 2.47 13.15
CA LYS A 185 45.11 2.12 14.56
C LYS A 185 44.51 3.35 15.23
N GLN A 186 43.26 3.26 15.64
CA GLN A 186 42.77 4.04 16.77
C GLN A 186 42.16 3.03 17.73
N ASP A 187 42.82 2.92 18.86
CA ASP A 187 42.28 2.36 20.09
C ASP A 187 41.03 3.20 20.42
N GLU A 188 39.85 2.64 20.16
CA GLU A 188 38.57 3.21 20.59
C GLU A 188 37.87 2.16 21.47
N GLU A 189 37.66 2.61 22.70
CA GLU A 189 37.06 1.99 23.86
C GLU A 189 35.86 1.07 23.55
N PRO A 190 35.74 -0.12 24.17
CA PRO A 190 34.57 -0.97 23.97
C PRO A 190 33.34 -0.25 24.52
N ALA A 191 32.50 0.28 23.63
CA ALA A 191 31.19 0.81 23.97
C ALA A 191 30.46 -0.20 24.89
N PRO A 192 29.84 0.26 26.00
CA PRO A 192 29.18 -0.63 26.93
C PRO A 192 28.09 -1.39 26.18
N LYS A 193 28.24 -2.71 26.08
CA LYS A 193 27.20 -3.61 25.59
C LYS A 193 25.98 -3.36 26.47
N MET A 194 25.03 -2.56 25.97
CA MET A 194 23.75 -2.36 26.62
C MET A 194 23.11 -3.74 26.72
N GLN A 195 23.16 -4.35 27.90
CA GLN A 195 22.50 -5.61 28.18
C GLN A 195 21.01 -5.40 27.93
N LEU A 196 20.53 -5.89 26.80
CA LEU A 196 19.10 -5.91 26.52
C LEU A 196 18.43 -6.81 27.56
N SER A 197 17.36 -6.32 28.17
CA SER A 197 16.58 -7.14 29.08
C SER A 197 16.00 -8.36 28.35
N CYS A 198 15.95 -9.51 29.02
CA CYS A 198 15.46 -10.78 28.48
C CYS A 198 14.10 -10.70 27.71
N PRO A 199 13.08 -9.93 28.14
CA PRO A 199 11.88 -9.74 27.34
C PRO A 199 12.14 -9.00 26.02
N LYS A 200 13.06 -8.03 25.99
CA LYS A 200 13.44 -7.28 24.79
C LYS A 200 14.15 -8.17 23.77
N ILE A 201 15.01 -9.09 24.23
CA ILE A 201 15.67 -10.11 23.39
C ILE A 201 14.63 -11.02 22.70
N LYS A 202 13.57 -11.46 23.42
CA LYS A 202 12.50 -12.27 22.82
C LYS A 202 11.75 -11.54 21.71
N VAL A 203 11.49 -10.24 21.89
CA VAL A 203 10.84 -9.41 20.87
C VAL A 203 11.73 -9.25 19.64
N GLN A 204 13.03 -8.99 19.83
CA GLN A 204 13.97 -8.91 18.71
C GLN A 204 14.10 -10.23 17.95
N MET A 205 14.09 -11.36 18.65
CA MET A 205 14.10 -12.69 18.02
C MET A 205 12.88 -12.91 17.12
N ALA A 206 11.69 -12.45 17.54
CA ALA A 206 10.47 -12.54 16.72
C ALA A 206 10.59 -11.69 15.44
N ILE A 207 11.16 -10.49 15.54
CA ILE A 207 11.38 -9.59 14.40
C ILE A 207 12.37 -10.22 13.40
N VAL A 208 13.50 -10.74 13.88
CA VAL A 208 14.51 -11.39 13.02
C VAL A 208 13.93 -12.62 12.31
N ASN A 209 13.13 -13.45 13.01
CA ASN A 209 12.48 -14.60 12.38
C ASN A 209 11.43 -14.19 11.33
N ALA A 210 10.67 -13.11 11.56
CA ALA A 210 9.74 -12.59 10.57
C ALA A 210 10.46 -12.12 9.29
N ASN A 211 11.61 -11.44 9.43
CA ASN A 211 12.42 -11.00 8.29
C ASN A 211 13.03 -12.18 7.52
N LEU A 212 13.47 -13.23 8.23
CA LEU A 212 13.96 -14.46 7.58
C LEU A 212 12.85 -15.19 6.80
N GLN A 213 11.59 -15.14 7.26
CA GLN A 213 10.44 -15.71 6.56
C GLN A 213 9.99 -14.88 5.36
N ALA A 214 10.07 -13.55 5.47
CA ALA A 214 9.69 -12.64 4.38
C ALA A 214 10.64 -12.72 3.17
N GLY A 215 11.88 -13.14 3.38
CA GLY A 215 12.90 -13.29 2.33
C GLY A 215 13.48 -11.95 1.91
N ALA A 216 14.69 -11.66 2.38
CA ALA A 216 15.48 -10.49 1.96
C ALA A 216 16.56 -10.88 0.94
N ASP A 217 17.33 -9.90 0.47
CA ASP A 217 18.51 -10.16 -0.36
C ASP A 217 19.54 -11.05 0.39
N ALA A 218 20.44 -11.70 -0.37
CA ALA A 218 21.36 -12.69 0.18
C ALA A 218 22.28 -12.14 1.27
N ALA A 219 22.70 -10.87 1.17
CA ALA A 219 23.55 -10.24 2.17
C ALA A 219 22.78 -9.94 3.46
N SER A 220 21.57 -9.39 3.34
CA SER A 220 20.67 -9.15 4.48
C SER A 220 20.27 -10.46 5.18
N MET A 221 20.04 -11.53 4.43
CA MET A 221 19.73 -12.86 5.00
C MET A 221 20.90 -13.42 5.82
N GLN A 222 22.15 -13.16 5.42
CA GLN A 222 23.31 -13.56 6.19
C GLN A 222 23.42 -12.76 7.49
N GLU A 223 23.14 -11.45 7.45
CA GLU A 223 23.15 -10.60 8.63
C GLU A 223 22.03 -10.97 9.62
N PHE A 224 20.80 -11.24 9.15
CA PHE A 224 19.72 -11.71 10.02
C PHE A 224 20.03 -13.06 10.68
N ARG A 225 20.73 -13.96 9.98
CA ARG A 225 21.20 -15.23 10.58
C ARG A 225 22.24 -14.98 11.67
N ARG A 226 23.15 -14.02 11.48
CA ARG A 226 24.15 -13.63 12.48
C ARG A 226 23.48 -13.03 13.72
N GLN A 227 22.56 -12.08 13.53
CA GLN A 227 21.79 -11.46 14.61
C GLN A 227 20.96 -12.49 15.39
N LYS A 228 20.37 -13.47 14.69
CA LYS A 228 19.66 -14.58 15.34
C LYS A 228 20.58 -15.37 16.27
N GLN A 229 21.77 -15.75 15.81
CA GLN A 229 22.73 -16.51 16.63
C GLN A 229 23.19 -15.73 17.85
N GLU A 230 23.41 -14.41 17.70
CA GLU A 230 23.78 -13.51 18.78
C GLU A 230 22.67 -13.42 19.84
N LEU A 231 21.42 -13.15 19.44
CA LEU A 231 20.27 -13.12 20.33
C LEU A 231 20.00 -14.48 20.99
N GLU A 232 20.26 -15.61 20.31
CA GLU A 232 20.14 -16.95 20.90
C GLU A 232 21.22 -17.21 21.96
N SER A 233 22.41 -16.63 21.82
CA SER A 233 23.45 -16.70 22.84
C SER A 233 23.08 -15.86 24.07
N GLU A 234 22.54 -14.66 23.88
CA GLU A 234 22.10 -13.79 24.97
C GLU A 234 20.87 -14.35 25.69
N LEU A 235 19.93 -14.96 24.96
CA LEU A 235 18.76 -15.61 25.54
C LEU A 235 19.15 -16.81 26.42
N ARG A 236 20.23 -17.52 26.09
CA ARG A 236 20.78 -18.60 26.93
C ARG A 236 21.31 -18.05 28.25
N ASN A 237 21.96 -16.90 28.23
CA ASN A 237 22.46 -16.24 29.44
C ASN A 237 21.33 -15.73 30.36
N CYS A 238 20.12 -15.54 29.82
CA CYS A 238 18.92 -15.16 30.56
C CYS A 238 18.19 -16.32 31.28
N LYS A 239 18.56 -17.59 30.99
CA LYS A 239 17.93 -18.77 31.59
C LYS A 239 18.65 -19.31 32.83
N ASN A 240 19.87 -18.85 33.08
CA ASN A 240 20.65 -19.14 34.27
C ASN A 240 20.46 -18.03 35.30
#